data_AF-A0A841JH71-F1
#
_entry.id   AF-A0A841JH71-F1
#
_cell.length_a   1.000
_cell.length_b   1.000
_cell.length_c   1.000
_cell.angle_alpha   90.00
_cell.angle_beta   90.00
_cell.angle_gamma   90.00
#
_symmetry.space_group_name_H-M   'P 1'
#
loop_
_entity.id
_entity.type
_entity.pdbx_description
1 polymer ?
#
loop_
_entity_poly.entity_id
_entity_poly.type
_entity_poly.pdbx_seq_one_letter_code
_entity_poly.pdbx_strand_id
1 'polypeptide(L)'
;MKQIIFLFLFFLPFTGEASAYWLEVKGSGKLNEPVQIQVCYGHIDEFSIRHRDTGNELELTGNFKIGVLDQEGKIIQVPILRKADCWEGNFIPVHEGTYRILGINDSHPVVDRSKSGGKNVRPIDYLCAAYQVGGGGAVSKPAQLLDIVVTRKGDLINVQAFNNGHFAENQTKLRVFNPENWEKELVTNDRGEAFFKTTMPGLYIIREDLDDPTSGNYKGVAYTSIRYRCNYCLLIP
;
A
#
# COMPACT_ATOMS: atom_id res chain seq x y z
N MET A 1 14.90 0.31 61.30
CA MET A 1 13.98 0.77 60.24
C MET A 1 14.75 0.87 58.93
N LYS A 2 14.60 -0.10 58.02
CA LYS A 2 15.20 -0.03 56.67
C LYS A 2 14.19 0.67 55.76
N GLN A 3 14.54 1.86 55.27
CA GLN A 3 13.76 2.56 54.27
C GLN A 3 13.82 1.77 52.95
N ILE A 4 12.66 1.30 52.50
CA ILE A 4 12.47 0.75 51.15
C ILE A 4 12.24 1.97 50.25
N ILE A 5 13.26 2.30 49.44
CA ILE A 5 13.11 3.27 48.35
C ILE A 5 12.51 2.50 47.17
N PHE A 6 11.23 2.74 46.89
CA PHE A 6 10.55 2.22 45.72
C PHE A 6 10.81 3.18 44.55
N LEU A 7 11.73 2.80 43.66
CA LEU A 7 12.00 3.54 42.43
C LEU A 7 10.94 3.16 41.39
N PHE A 8 9.93 4.01 41.21
CA PHE A 8 8.99 3.89 40.08
C PHE A 8 9.71 4.31 38.79
N LEU A 9 10.18 3.32 38.00
CA LEU A 9 10.55 3.55 36.61
C LEU A 9 9.26 3.87 35.83
N PHE A 10 9.07 5.13 35.47
CA PHE A 10 8.09 5.51 34.46
C PHE A 10 8.56 4.95 33.12
N PHE A 11 7.93 3.85 32.68
CA PHE A 11 7.97 3.45 31.28
C PHE A 11 7.19 4.49 30.49
N LEU A 12 7.89 5.47 29.92
CA LEU A 12 7.31 6.33 28.90
C LEU A 12 6.96 5.43 27.70
N PRO A 13 5.69 5.27 27.33
CA PRO A 13 5.35 4.55 26.13
C PRO A 13 5.92 5.33 24.94
N PHE A 14 6.80 4.69 24.18
CA PHE A 14 7.21 5.20 22.87
C PHE A 14 5.98 5.12 21.96
N THR A 15 5.31 6.25 21.72
CA THR A 15 4.22 6.36 20.75
C THR A 15 4.83 6.38 19.35
N GLY A 16 5.26 5.21 18.86
CA GLY A 16 5.61 5.05 17.46
C GLY A 16 4.34 4.98 16.63
N GLU A 17 3.96 6.07 15.97
CA GLU A 17 2.82 6.05 15.06
C GLU A 17 3.17 5.26 13.80
N ALA A 18 2.36 4.23 13.51
CA ALA A 18 2.58 3.35 12.37
C ALA A 18 2.23 4.09 11.07
N SER A 19 3.25 4.62 10.40
CA SER A 19 3.08 5.34 9.14
C SER A 19 3.06 4.39 7.93
N ALA A 20 2.36 4.78 6.86
CA ALA A 20 2.23 4.00 5.63
C ALA A 20 2.08 4.89 4.38
N TYR A 21 2.34 4.31 3.22
CA TYR A 21 2.03 4.92 1.92
C TYR A 21 0.66 4.45 1.43
N TRP A 22 -0.09 5.33 0.77
CA TRP A 22 -1.34 4.98 0.08
C TRP A 22 -1.56 5.83 -1.17
N LEU A 23 -2.51 5.41 -1.99
CA LEU A 23 -3.02 6.15 -3.13
C LEU A 23 -4.37 6.78 -2.79
N GLU A 24 -4.54 8.03 -3.19
CA GLU A 24 -5.86 8.63 -3.39
C GLU A 24 -6.07 8.93 -4.87
N VAL A 25 -7.19 8.47 -5.40
CA VAL A 25 -7.52 8.57 -6.81
C VAL A 25 -8.81 9.35 -6.94
N LYS A 26 -8.77 10.48 -7.65
CA LYS A 26 -9.87 11.44 -7.76
C LYS A 26 -10.16 11.71 -9.23
N GLY A 27 -11.41 11.57 -9.63
CA GLY A 27 -11.87 11.89 -10.98
C GLY A 27 -13.36 11.59 -11.12
N SER A 28 -13.94 11.95 -12.26
CA SER A 28 -15.38 11.87 -12.49
C SER A 28 -15.92 10.50 -12.94
N GLY A 29 -15.04 9.57 -13.31
CA GLY A 29 -15.38 8.28 -13.89
C GLY A 29 -15.79 8.38 -15.37
N LYS A 30 -15.48 9.50 -16.03
CA LYS A 30 -15.84 9.78 -17.43
C LYS A 30 -14.61 9.80 -18.33
N LEU A 31 -14.83 9.49 -19.60
CA LEU A 31 -13.84 9.60 -20.65
C LEU A 31 -13.35 11.05 -20.82
N ASN A 32 -12.08 11.19 -21.20
CA ASN A 32 -11.45 12.46 -21.57
C ASN A 32 -11.46 13.53 -20.45
N GLU A 33 -11.75 13.13 -19.21
CA GLU A 33 -11.64 13.99 -18.03
C GLU A 33 -10.44 13.56 -17.18
N PRO A 34 -9.68 14.51 -16.60
CA PRO A 34 -8.47 14.18 -15.86
C PRO A 34 -8.78 13.38 -14.60
N VAL A 35 -7.96 12.36 -14.37
CA VAL A 35 -7.94 11.57 -13.15
C VAL A 35 -6.66 11.90 -12.40
N GLN A 36 -6.81 12.46 -11.22
CA GLN A 36 -5.74 12.83 -10.32
C GLN A 36 -5.34 11.61 -9.47
N ILE A 37 -4.04 11.34 -9.42
CA ILE A 37 -3.44 10.29 -8.60
C ILE A 37 -2.52 10.98 -7.59
N GLN A 38 -2.82 10.79 -6.31
CA GLN A 38 -2.00 11.29 -5.20
C GLN A 38 -1.35 10.10 -4.49
N VAL A 39 -0.03 10.14 -4.36
CA VAL A 39 0.76 9.24 -3.52
C VAL A 39 1.00 9.96 -2.20
N CYS A 40 0.45 9.40 -1.13
CA CYS A 40 0.46 10.01 0.20
C CYS A 40 1.33 9.17 1.14
N TYR A 41 1.86 9.83 2.17
CA TYR A 41 2.51 9.21 3.31
C TYR A 41 1.96 9.84 4.59
N GLY A 42 1.90 9.07 5.66
CA GLY A 42 1.45 9.54 6.95
C GLY A 42 0.91 8.42 7.83
N HIS A 43 0.19 8.80 8.86
CA HIS A 43 -0.20 7.95 9.97
C HIS A 43 -1.70 8.08 10.27
N ILE A 44 -2.16 7.26 11.20
CA ILE A 44 -3.50 7.40 11.78
C ILE A 44 -3.33 7.62 13.28
N ASP A 45 -4.01 8.64 13.79
CA ASP A 45 -3.97 9.01 15.20
C ASP A 45 -4.86 8.10 16.08
N GLU A 46 -4.87 8.37 17.38
CA GLU A 46 -5.67 7.64 18.37
C GLU A 46 -7.19 7.78 18.18
N PHE A 47 -7.63 8.75 17.37
CA PHE A 47 -9.02 9.01 17.03
C PHE A 47 -9.41 8.45 15.66
N SER A 48 -8.58 7.56 15.09
CA SER A 48 -8.82 6.95 13.78
C SER A 48 -8.82 7.95 12.62
N ILE A 49 -8.22 9.14 12.80
CA ILE A 49 -8.10 10.16 11.75
C ILE A 49 -6.80 9.92 10.99
N ARG A 50 -6.93 9.82 9.67
CA ARG A 50 -5.76 9.70 8.78
C ARG A 50 -5.16 11.07 8.51
N HIS A 51 -3.90 11.23 8.91
CA HIS A 51 -3.10 12.42 8.68
C HIS A 51 -2.09 12.17 7.56
N ARG A 52 -1.88 13.21 6.76
CA ARG A 52 -0.80 13.22 5.75
C ARG A 52 0.40 13.93 6.34
N ASP A 53 1.54 13.28 6.27
CA ASP A 53 2.79 13.85 6.72
C ASP A 53 3.34 14.82 5.68
N THR A 54 3.95 15.89 6.17
CA THR A 54 4.58 16.94 5.36
C THR A 54 6.10 17.00 5.58
N GLY A 55 6.63 16.09 6.39
CA GLY A 55 8.04 16.00 6.79
C GLY A 55 8.98 15.42 5.74
N ASN A 56 10.19 15.10 6.16
CA ASN A 56 11.25 14.58 5.27
C ASN A 56 10.89 13.22 4.67
N GLU A 57 10.09 12.43 5.36
CA GLU A 57 9.60 11.13 4.92
C GLU A 57 8.72 11.26 3.67
N LEU A 58 8.03 12.39 3.48
CA LEU A 58 7.28 12.68 2.25
C LEU A 58 8.21 12.74 1.02
N GLU A 59 9.49 13.08 1.17
CA GLU A 59 10.44 13.07 0.05
C GLU A 59 10.66 11.66 -0.49
N LEU A 60 10.62 10.64 0.39
CA LEU A 60 10.79 9.24 -0.02
C LEU A 60 9.63 8.77 -0.89
N THR A 61 8.44 9.34 -0.70
CA THR A 61 7.24 9.13 -1.53
C THR A 61 7.47 9.55 -2.98
N GLY A 62 8.33 10.53 -3.24
CA GLY A 62 8.65 10.98 -4.61
C GLY A 62 9.40 9.96 -5.45
N ASN A 63 9.93 8.90 -4.83
CA ASN A 63 10.63 7.84 -5.55
C ASN A 63 9.69 6.75 -6.09
N PHE A 64 8.38 6.84 -5.83
CA PHE A 64 7.41 5.94 -6.47
C PHE A 64 7.36 6.19 -7.97
N LYS A 65 7.57 5.14 -8.75
CA LYS A 65 7.27 5.12 -10.19
C LYS A 65 5.80 4.73 -10.34
N ILE A 66 4.98 5.65 -10.86
CA ILE A 66 3.54 5.43 -11.04
C ILE A 66 3.23 5.11 -12.51
N GLY A 67 2.49 4.04 -12.71
CA GLY A 67 1.97 3.62 -14.02
C GLY A 67 0.48 3.33 -13.96
N VAL A 68 -0.21 3.58 -15.07
CA VAL A 68 -1.61 3.22 -15.26
C VAL A 68 -1.68 2.12 -16.32
N LEU A 69 -2.13 0.94 -15.91
CA LEU A 69 -2.42 -0.17 -16.81
C LEU A 69 -3.83 0.01 -17.37
N ASP A 70 -3.93 0.10 -18.69
CA ASP A 70 -5.20 0.17 -19.40
C ASP A 70 -5.78 -1.23 -19.72
N GLN A 71 -6.94 -1.24 -20.37
CA GLN A 71 -7.65 -2.45 -20.78
C GLN A 71 -6.91 -3.26 -21.84
N GLU A 72 -5.99 -2.65 -22.59
CA GLU A 72 -5.18 -3.31 -23.60
C GLU A 72 -3.90 -3.93 -23.00
N GLY A 73 -3.67 -3.72 -21.70
CA GLY A 73 -2.49 -4.20 -21.00
C GLY A 73 -1.26 -3.29 -21.18
N LYS A 74 -1.45 -2.08 -21.71
CA LYS A 74 -0.38 -1.09 -21.86
C LYS A 74 -0.26 -0.27 -20.58
N ILE A 75 0.98 -0.01 -20.18
CA ILE A 75 1.30 0.85 -19.03
C ILE A 75 1.60 2.26 -19.53
N ILE A 76 0.81 3.23 -19.08
CA ILE A 76 1.03 4.66 -19.25
C ILE A 76 1.76 5.18 -18.02
N GLN A 77 2.99 5.65 -18.17
CA GLN A 77 3.73 6.25 -17.05
C GLN A 77 3.11 7.59 -16.66
N VAL A 78 2.93 7.82 -15.37
CA VAL A 78 2.36 9.04 -14.82
C VAL A 78 3.45 9.79 -14.06
N PRO A 79 3.98 10.90 -14.59
CA PRO A 79 4.91 11.72 -13.84
C PRO A 79 4.19 12.33 -12.63
N ILE A 80 4.83 12.26 -11.47
CA ILE A 80 4.33 12.84 -10.22
C ILE A 80 5.20 14.02 -9.80
N LEU A 81 4.56 15.06 -9.24
CA LEU A 81 5.21 16.26 -8.75
C LEU A 81 4.85 16.46 -7.28
N ARG A 82 5.83 16.91 -6.50
CA ARG A 82 5.63 17.22 -5.08
C ARG A 82 4.56 18.31 -4.90
N LYS A 83 3.68 18.09 -3.94
CA LYS A 83 2.73 19.04 -3.38
C LYS A 83 3.03 19.23 -1.88
N ALA A 84 2.15 19.93 -1.17
CA ALA A 84 2.34 20.22 0.25
C ALA A 84 2.39 18.94 1.12
N ASP A 85 1.54 17.97 0.80
CA ASP A 85 1.23 16.80 1.64
C ASP A 85 1.17 15.47 0.86
N CYS A 86 1.53 15.50 -0.42
CA CYS A 86 1.51 14.34 -1.31
C CYS A 86 2.41 14.56 -2.53
N TRP A 87 2.56 13.51 -3.33
CA TRP A 87 3.06 13.61 -4.70
C TRP A 87 1.92 13.33 -5.66
N GLU A 88 1.78 14.14 -6.70
CA GLU A 88 0.58 14.15 -7.53
C GLU A 88 0.91 14.08 -9.01
N GLY A 89 0.18 13.23 -9.73
CA GLY A 89 0.17 13.16 -11.18
C GLY A 89 -1.25 13.06 -11.72
N ASN A 90 -1.40 13.17 -13.04
CA ASN A 90 -2.70 13.06 -13.71
C ASN A 90 -2.58 12.17 -14.95
N PHE A 91 -3.65 11.44 -15.25
CA PHE A 91 -3.83 10.78 -16.54
C PHE A 91 -5.22 11.08 -17.10
N ILE A 92 -5.40 10.87 -18.40
CA ILE A 92 -6.68 11.07 -19.09
C ILE A 92 -7.08 9.73 -19.71
N PRO A 93 -8.19 9.11 -19.26
CA PRO A 93 -8.70 7.88 -19.85
C PRO A 93 -9.38 8.17 -21.19
N VAL A 94 -8.99 7.42 -22.22
CA VAL A 94 -9.52 7.57 -23.59
C VAL A 94 -10.42 6.40 -24.00
N HIS A 95 -10.53 5.36 -23.16
CA HIS A 95 -11.39 4.21 -23.36
C HIS A 95 -12.16 3.88 -22.08
N GLU A 96 -13.35 3.28 -22.23
CA GLU A 96 -14.11 2.82 -21.06
C GLU A 96 -13.47 1.55 -20.49
N GLY A 97 -13.64 1.33 -19.19
CA GLY A 97 -13.12 0.17 -18.49
C GLY A 97 -12.51 0.48 -17.13
N THR A 98 -12.00 -0.56 -16.49
CA THR A 98 -11.23 -0.46 -15.25
C THR A 98 -9.76 -0.22 -15.56
N TYR A 99 -9.20 0.90 -15.13
CA TYR A 99 -7.77 1.14 -15.14
C TYR A 99 -7.16 0.65 -13.84
N ARG A 100 -5.96 0.05 -13.87
CA ARG A 100 -5.19 -0.24 -12.65
C ARG A 100 -4.10 0.81 -12.48
N ILE A 101 -4.06 1.44 -11.32
CA ILE A 101 -2.99 2.36 -10.94
C ILE A 101 -1.99 1.55 -10.13
N LEU A 102 -0.76 1.52 -10.59
CA LEU A 102 0.34 0.73 -10.06
C LEU A 102 1.45 1.67 -9.62
N GLY A 103 2.02 1.44 -8.46
CA GLY A 103 3.16 2.18 -7.96
C GLY A 103 4.22 1.25 -7.41
N ILE A 104 5.49 1.50 -7.71
CA ILE A 104 6.62 0.79 -7.11
C ILE A 104 7.66 1.77 -6.58
N ASN A 105 8.13 1.52 -5.36
CA ASN A 105 9.32 2.14 -4.80
C ASN A 105 10.32 1.06 -4.40
N ASP A 106 11.32 0.85 -5.26
CA ASP A 106 12.43 -0.08 -5.08
C ASP A 106 13.71 0.61 -4.57
N SER A 107 13.59 1.90 -4.23
CA SER A 107 14.71 2.80 -4.03
C SER A 107 15.06 3.09 -2.57
N HIS A 108 14.15 2.73 -1.65
CA HIS A 108 14.25 2.95 -0.21
C HIS A 108 15.61 2.49 0.34
N PRO A 109 16.18 3.22 1.32
CA PRO A 109 17.40 2.77 1.98
C PRO A 109 17.16 1.46 2.72
N VAL A 110 18.22 0.68 2.89
CA VAL A 110 18.20 -0.49 3.78
C VAL A 110 17.86 0.00 5.19
N VAL A 111 16.92 -0.66 5.86
CA VAL A 111 16.64 -0.44 7.28
C VAL A 111 17.78 -1.09 8.06
N ASP A 112 18.79 -0.28 8.39
CA ASP A 112 19.97 -0.73 9.12
C ASP A 112 19.67 -0.85 10.63
N ARG A 113 19.74 -2.09 11.12
CA ARG A 113 19.52 -2.47 12.51
C ARG A 113 20.78 -3.08 13.14
N SER A 114 21.93 -2.96 12.46
CA SER A 114 23.21 -3.49 12.94
C SER A 114 23.56 -2.99 14.36
N LYS A 115 23.26 -1.72 14.66
CA LYS A 115 23.50 -1.12 15.98
C LYS A 115 22.65 -1.71 17.11
N SER A 116 21.49 -2.28 16.81
CA SER A 116 20.60 -2.93 17.78
C SER A 116 20.69 -4.45 17.75
N GLY A 117 21.59 -5.03 16.95
CA GLY A 117 21.70 -6.48 16.73
C GLY A 117 20.57 -7.07 15.87
N GLY A 118 19.74 -6.22 15.26
CA GLY A 118 18.67 -6.64 14.38
C GLY A 118 19.15 -6.99 12.97
N LYS A 119 18.31 -7.71 12.22
CA LYS A 119 18.55 -8.00 10.80
C LYS A 119 18.31 -6.77 9.94
N ASN A 120 19.24 -6.50 9.03
CA ASN A 120 19.11 -5.45 8.03
C ASN A 120 18.15 -5.91 6.91
N VAL A 121 17.18 -5.07 6.57
CA VAL A 121 16.11 -5.41 5.62
C VAL A 121 16.08 -4.39 4.49
N ARG A 122 16.00 -4.84 3.25
CA ARG A 122 15.75 -3.99 2.08
C ARG A 122 14.24 -3.90 1.82
N PRO A 123 13.59 -2.75 2.06
CA PRO A 123 12.18 -2.60 1.76
C PRO A 123 11.95 -2.31 0.27
N ILE A 124 10.93 -2.95 -0.29
CA ILE A 124 10.33 -2.60 -1.58
C ILE A 124 8.83 -2.45 -1.34
N ASP A 125 8.27 -1.32 -1.77
CA ASP A 125 6.86 -1.00 -1.56
C ASP A 125 6.12 -0.92 -2.91
N TYR A 126 4.95 -1.55 -2.96
CA TYR A 126 4.02 -1.52 -4.07
C TYR A 126 2.72 -0.85 -3.63
N LEU A 127 2.11 -0.10 -4.56
CA LEU A 127 0.81 0.50 -4.43
C LEU A 127 -0.08 0.02 -5.57
N CYS A 128 -1.35 -0.24 -5.26
CA CYS A 128 -2.35 -0.65 -6.23
C CYS A 128 -3.65 0.12 -6.00
N ALA A 129 -4.35 0.48 -7.05
CA ALA A 129 -5.75 0.87 -7.00
C ALA A 129 -6.44 0.52 -8.32
N ALA A 130 -7.77 0.46 -8.32
CA ALA A 130 -8.56 0.38 -9.54
C ALA A 130 -9.39 1.65 -9.71
N TYR A 131 -9.54 2.10 -10.96
CA TYR A 131 -10.33 3.27 -11.31
C TYR A 131 -11.27 2.93 -12.47
N GLN A 132 -12.58 3.04 -12.25
CA GLN A 132 -13.58 2.71 -13.25
C GLN A 132 -13.95 3.94 -14.09
N VAL A 133 -13.95 3.78 -15.40
CA VAL A 133 -14.40 4.79 -16.37
C VAL A 133 -15.54 4.21 -17.19
N GLY A 134 -16.70 4.87 -17.20
CA GLY A 134 -17.88 4.39 -17.92
C GLY A 134 -18.28 2.97 -17.53
N GLY A 135 -18.78 2.19 -18.51
CA GLY A 135 -19.05 0.77 -18.35
C GLY A 135 -17.82 -0.07 -18.71
N GLY A 136 -17.63 -1.24 -18.10
CA GLY A 136 -16.57 -2.14 -18.52
C GLY A 136 -16.28 -3.31 -17.58
N GLY A 137 -15.49 -4.25 -18.07
CA GLY A 137 -15.08 -5.43 -17.32
C GLY A 137 -13.96 -5.13 -16.32
N ALA A 138 -13.89 -5.96 -15.28
CA ALA A 138 -12.81 -5.90 -14.29
C ALA A 138 -11.49 -6.37 -14.90
N VAL A 139 -10.38 -5.72 -14.52
CA VAL A 139 -9.03 -6.24 -14.81
C VAL A 139 -8.69 -7.31 -13.78
N SER A 140 -8.35 -8.51 -14.25
CA SER A 140 -8.12 -9.69 -13.39
C SER A 140 -6.67 -10.17 -13.34
N LYS A 141 -5.75 -9.55 -14.09
CA LYS A 141 -4.37 -10.04 -14.21
C LYS A 141 -3.40 -9.27 -13.29
N PRO A 142 -2.48 -9.98 -12.61
CA PRO A 142 -1.40 -9.34 -11.89
C PRO A 142 -0.45 -8.64 -12.87
N ALA A 143 0.12 -7.52 -12.44
CA ALA A 143 1.01 -6.65 -13.20
C ALA A 143 2.25 -6.21 -12.40
N GLN A 144 2.36 -6.67 -11.15
CA GLN A 144 3.49 -6.41 -10.25
C GLN A 144 3.99 -7.73 -9.65
N LEU A 145 5.20 -7.73 -9.07
CA LEU A 145 5.74 -8.91 -8.40
C LEU A 145 4.90 -9.28 -7.19
N LEU A 146 4.58 -8.32 -6.33
CA LEU A 146 3.62 -8.49 -5.24
C LEU A 146 2.39 -7.66 -5.60
N ASP A 147 1.27 -8.31 -5.84
CA ASP A 147 0.11 -7.65 -6.44
C ASP A 147 -1.20 -8.10 -5.84
N ILE A 148 -2.16 -7.17 -5.78
CA ILE A 148 -3.51 -7.44 -5.33
C ILE A 148 -4.49 -6.96 -6.39
N VAL A 149 -5.43 -7.83 -6.72
CA VAL A 149 -6.58 -7.52 -7.57
C VAL A 149 -7.84 -7.66 -6.74
N VAL A 150 -8.75 -6.68 -6.87
CA VAL A 150 -10.01 -6.68 -6.12
C VAL A 150 -11.19 -6.69 -7.09
N THR A 151 -12.17 -7.53 -6.80
CA THR A 151 -13.49 -7.49 -7.44
C THR A 151 -14.57 -7.24 -6.39
N ARG A 152 -15.60 -6.47 -6.76
CA ARG A 152 -16.67 -6.04 -5.86
C ARG A 152 -18.02 -6.55 -6.35
N LYS A 153 -18.83 -7.09 -5.44
CA LYS A 153 -20.23 -7.44 -5.65
C LYS A 153 -21.09 -6.94 -4.49
N GLY A 154 -21.69 -5.76 -4.67
CA GLY A 154 -22.32 -5.03 -3.56
C GLY A 154 -21.27 -4.70 -2.50
N ASP A 155 -21.51 -5.10 -1.25
CA ASP A 155 -20.57 -4.87 -0.15
C ASP A 155 -19.56 -6.00 0.02
N LEU A 156 -19.70 -7.12 -0.72
CA LEU A 156 -18.74 -8.21 -0.70
C LEU A 156 -17.55 -7.87 -1.60
N ILE A 157 -16.37 -7.91 -1.00
CA ILE A 157 -15.09 -7.69 -1.66
C ILE A 157 -14.37 -9.04 -1.74
N ASN A 158 -14.01 -9.44 -2.97
CA ASN A 158 -13.08 -10.52 -3.22
C ASN A 158 -11.70 -9.91 -3.47
N VAL A 159 -10.73 -10.30 -2.66
CA VAL A 159 -9.33 -9.91 -2.74
C VAL A 159 -8.56 -11.11 -3.27
N GLN A 160 -7.88 -10.94 -4.40
CA GLN A 160 -7.00 -11.96 -4.95
C GLN A 160 -5.56 -11.45 -4.91
N ALA A 161 -4.73 -12.15 -4.14
CA ALA A 161 -3.32 -11.84 -3.93
C ALA A 161 -2.44 -12.67 -4.88
N PHE A 162 -1.35 -12.06 -5.33
CA PHE A 162 -0.43 -12.66 -6.29
C PHE A 162 1.03 -12.41 -5.91
N ASN A 163 1.82 -13.47 -6.09
CA ASN A 163 3.26 -13.49 -5.91
C ASN A 163 3.93 -13.95 -7.21
N ASN A 164 4.68 -13.04 -7.83
CA ASN A 164 5.39 -13.23 -9.09
C ASN A 164 4.50 -13.80 -10.21
N GLY A 165 3.29 -13.25 -10.37
CA GLY A 165 2.33 -13.67 -11.38
C GLY A 165 1.55 -14.96 -11.07
N HIS A 166 1.86 -15.64 -9.96
CA HIS A 166 1.10 -16.78 -9.45
C HIS A 166 0.17 -16.34 -8.32
N PHE A 167 -0.87 -17.13 -8.03
CA PHE A 167 -1.66 -16.91 -6.82
C PHE A 167 -0.76 -16.96 -5.59
N ALA A 168 -1.03 -16.09 -4.61
CA ALA A 168 -0.42 -16.21 -3.30
C ALA A 168 -0.73 -17.59 -2.70
N GLU A 169 0.19 -18.10 -1.87
CA GLU A 169 0.05 -19.41 -1.24
C GLU A 169 -1.21 -19.46 -0.38
N ASN A 170 -1.81 -20.65 -0.24
CA ASN A 170 -2.91 -20.85 0.70
C ASN A 170 -2.47 -20.44 2.11
N GLN A 171 -3.37 -19.82 2.88
CA GLN A 171 -3.11 -19.29 4.21
C GLN A 171 -2.16 -18.08 4.26
N THR A 172 -1.87 -17.45 3.12
CA THR A 172 -1.20 -16.14 3.09
C THR A 172 -2.08 -15.13 3.84
N LYS A 173 -1.46 -14.40 4.77
CA LYS A 173 -2.13 -13.40 5.60
C LYS A 173 -2.27 -12.09 4.84
N LEU A 174 -3.48 -11.59 4.75
CA LEU A 174 -3.79 -10.25 4.25
C LEU A 174 -4.36 -9.42 5.41
N ARG A 175 -4.04 -8.13 5.44
CA ARG A 175 -4.57 -7.20 6.45
C ARG A 175 -5.44 -6.15 5.80
N VAL A 176 -6.66 -6.02 6.27
CA VAL A 176 -7.59 -4.99 5.81
C VAL A 176 -7.72 -3.93 6.88
N PHE A 177 -7.31 -2.71 6.56
CA PHE A 177 -7.53 -1.52 7.38
C PHE A 177 -8.77 -0.81 6.84
N ASN A 178 -9.79 -0.63 7.67
CA ASN A 178 -10.98 0.14 7.29
C ASN A 178 -10.69 1.66 7.31
N PRO A 179 -11.65 2.53 6.92
CA PRO A 179 -11.47 3.98 6.95
C PRO A 179 -11.13 4.53 8.35
N GLU A 180 -11.51 3.82 9.41
CA GLU A 180 -11.20 4.13 10.81
C GLU A 180 -9.97 3.37 11.35
N ASN A 181 -9.15 2.78 10.47
CA ASN A 181 -7.94 2.03 10.80
C ASN A 181 -8.10 0.76 11.64
N TRP A 182 -9.32 0.24 11.79
CA TRP A 182 -9.49 -1.08 12.39
C TRP A 182 -8.94 -2.13 11.43
N GLU A 183 -8.05 -2.96 11.97
CA GLU A 183 -7.42 -4.04 11.23
C GLU A 183 -8.27 -5.32 11.31
N LYS A 184 -8.44 -5.97 10.17
CA LYS A 184 -8.95 -7.33 10.06
C LYS A 184 -7.95 -8.18 9.29
N GLU A 185 -7.47 -9.26 9.92
CA GLU A 185 -6.71 -10.29 9.23
C GLU A 185 -7.65 -11.17 8.39
N LEU A 186 -7.24 -11.44 7.16
CA LEU A 186 -7.82 -12.44 6.27
C LEU A 186 -6.76 -13.48 5.92
N VAL A 187 -7.20 -14.67 5.53
CA VAL A 187 -6.32 -15.72 5.00
C VAL A 187 -6.80 -16.11 3.61
N THR A 188 -5.86 -16.29 2.69
CA THR A 188 -6.15 -16.73 1.33
C THR A 188 -6.51 -18.22 1.29
N ASN A 189 -7.31 -18.61 0.29
CA ASN A 189 -7.54 -20.00 -0.09
C ASN A 189 -6.51 -20.46 -1.14
N ASP A 190 -6.70 -21.67 -1.71
CA ASP A 190 -5.82 -22.25 -2.75
C ASP A 190 -5.77 -21.47 -4.08
N ARG A 191 -6.58 -20.42 -4.24
CA ARG A 191 -6.60 -19.52 -5.40
C ARG A 191 -6.08 -18.12 -5.07
N GLY A 192 -5.42 -17.96 -3.92
CA GLY A 192 -4.95 -16.67 -3.43
C GLY A 192 -6.09 -15.73 -3.06
N GLU A 193 -7.33 -16.24 -2.89
CA GLU A 193 -8.51 -15.40 -2.66
C GLU A 193 -8.86 -15.32 -1.18
N ALA A 194 -9.26 -14.13 -0.74
CA ALA A 194 -9.88 -13.88 0.56
C ALA A 194 -11.06 -12.91 0.41
N PHE A 195 -11.99 -12.95 1.36
CA PHE A 195 -13.23 -12.19 1.26
C PHE A 195 -13.51 -11.38 2.52
N PHE A 196 -14.03 -10.16 2.33
CA PHE A 196 -14.58 -9.37 3.42
C PHE A 196 -15.78 -8.55 2.95
N LYS A 197 -16.55 -8.03 3.92
CA LYS A 197 -17.61 -7.06 3.63
C LYS A 197 -17.18 -5.68 4.07
N THR A 198 -17.42 -4.67 3.24
CA THR A 198 -17.26 -3.28 3.63
C THR A 198 -18.30 -2.91 4.67
N THR A 199 -17.92 -2.05 5.60
CA THR A 199 -18.74 -1.63 6.75
C THR A 199 -19.18 -0.17 6.65
N MET A 200 -18.46 0.64 5.86
CA MET A 200 -18.71 2.06 5.69
C MET A 200 -18.08 2.58 4.39
N PRO A 201 -18.52 3.74 3.87
CA PRO A 201 -17.79 4.47 2.83
C PRO A 201 -16.42 4.94 3.31
N GLY A 202 -15.48 5.10 2.38
CA GLY A 202 -14.14 5.60 2.63
C GLY A 202 -13.04 4.72 2.06
N LEU A 203 -11.79 5.10 2.35
CA LEU A 203 -10.61 4.41 1.85
C LEU A 203 -10.20 3.26 2.77
N TYR A 204 -10.33 2.04 2.24
CA TYR A 204 -9.76 0.81 2.79
C TYR A 204 -8.37 0.58 2.23
N ILE A 205 -7.46 0.07 3.07
CA ILE A 205 -6.14 -0.40 2.64
C ILE A 205 -6.08 -1.91 2.85
N ILE A 206 -5.84 -2.67 1.80
CA ILE A 206 -5.62 -4.11 1.87
C ILE A 206 -4.13 -4.35 1.65
N ARG A 207 -3.48 -4.99 2.62
CA ARG A 207 -2.04 -5.16 2.65
C ARG A 207 -1.63 -6.62 2.57
N GLU A 208 -0.65 -6.88 1.73
CA GLU A 208 0.15 -8.10 1.70
C GLU A 208 1.61 -7.74 2.03
N ASP A 209 2.27 -8.57 2.83
CA ASP A 209 3.70 -8.49 3.11
C ASP A 209 4.34 -9.83 2.69
N LEU A 210 5.45 -9.77 1.98
CA LEU A 210 6.24 -10.94 1.58
C LEU A 210 7.70 -10.73 1.98
N ASP A 211 8.22 -11.64 2.79
CA ASP A 211 9.64 -11.68 3.18
C ASP A 211 10.40 -12.64 2.27
N ASP A 212 11.42 -12.12 1.59
CA ASP A 212 12.33 -12.86 0.73
C ASP A 212 13.71 -12.95 1.43
N PRO A 213 14.21 -14.15 1.74
CA PRO A 213 15.46 -14.34 2.48
C PRO A 213 16.73 -14.03 1.65
N THR A 214 16.57 -13.51 0.43
CA THR A 214 17.69 -13.09 -0.41
C THR A 214 18.49 -11.98 0.28
N SER A 215 19.78 -12.22 0.48
CA SER A 215 20.74 -11.25 1.02
C SER A 215 21.47 -10.49 -0.08
N GLY A 216 22.06 -9.34 0.25
CA GLY A 216 22.80 -8.55 -0.71
C GLY A 216 23.40 -7.27 -0.14
N ASN A 217 23.78 -6.36 -1.03
CA ASN A 217 24.23 -5.01 -0.70
C ASN A 217 23.45 -4.00 -1.54
N TYR A 218 23.00 -2.92 -0.92
CA TYR A 218 22.31 -1.84 -1.62
C TYR A 218 22.80 -0.50 -1.10
N LYS A 219 23.28 0.36 -2.02
CA LYS A 219 23.87 1.68 -1.70
C LYS A 219 24.95 1.60 -0.60
N GLY A 220 25.75 0.54 -0.60
CA GLY A 220 26.84 0.33 0.36
C GLY A 220 26.43 -0.37 1.67
N VAL A 221 25.14 -0.61 1.92
CA VAL A 221 24.65 -1.27 3.13
C VAL A 221 24.26 -2.72 2.83
N ALA A 222 24.81 -3.66 3.59
CA ALA A 222 24.45 -5.07 3.50
C ALA A 222 23.08 -5.35 4.15
N TYR A 223 22.29 -6.22 3.54
CA TYR A 223 21.00 -6.68 4.05
C TYR A 223 20.88 -8.20 3.99
N THR A 224 20.04 -8.77 4.86
CA THR A 224 19.84 -10.22 4.98
C THR A 224 18.52 -10.71 4.40
N SER A 225 17.60 -9.80 4.08
CA SER A 225 16.33 -10.10 3.44
C SER A 225 15.79 -8.89 2.69
N ILE A 226 14.86 -9.14 1.78
CA ILE A 226 14.03 -8.14 1.11
C ILE A 226 12.62 -8.26 1.69
N ARG A 227 12.01 -7.14 2.08
CA ARG A 227 10.61 -7.09 2.49
C ARG A 227 9.80 -6.39 1.41
N TYR A 228 9.02 -7.15 0.67
CA TYR A 228 8.02 -6.60 -0.23
C TYR A 228 6.74 -6.29 0.55
N ARG A 229 6.11 -5.18 0.23
CA ARG A 229 4.80 -4.81 0.78
C ARG A 229 3.94 -4.26 -0.34
N CYS A 230 2.70 -4.73 -0.44
CA CYS A 230 1.72 -4.19 -1.36
C CYS A 230 0.56 -3.60 -0.57
N ASN A 231 0.22 -2.34 -0.82
CA ASN A 231 -1.00 -1.72 -0.33
C ASN A 231 -1.97 -1.49 -1.50
N TYR A 232 -3.07 -2.24 -1.53
CA TYR A 232 -4.20 -1.96 -2.40
C TYR A 232 -5.13 -0.94 -1.73
N CYS A 233 -5.35 0.18 -2.41
CA CYS A 233 -6.15 1.31 -1.97
C CYS A 233 -7.54 1.21 -2.60
N LEU A 234 -8.52 0.77 -1.81
CA LEU A 234 -9.90 0.57 -2.23
C LEU A 234 -10.77 1.72 -1.70
N LEU A 235 -11.16 2.64 -2.58
CA LEU A 235 -12.11 3.68 -2.24
C LEU A 235 -13.54 3.17 -2.41
N ILE A 236 -14.31 3.18 -1.32
CA ILE A 236 -15.74 2.92 -1.32
C ILE A 236 -16.46 4.27 -1.30
N PRO A 237 -17.26 4.61 -2.33
CA PRO A 237 -18.03 5.86 -2.38
C PRO A 237 -19.18 5.87 -1.36
#